data_AF-A0A151BNH7-F1
#
_entry.id   AF-A0A151BNH7-F1
#
_cell.length_a   1.000
_cell.length_b   1.000
_cell.length_c   1.000
_cell.angle_alpha   90.00
_cell.angle_beta   90.00
_cell.angle_gamma   90.00
#
_symmetry.space_group_name_H-M   'P 1'
#
loop_
_entity.id
_entity.type
_entity.pdbx_description
1 polymer ?
#
loop_
_entity_poly.entity_id
_entity_poly.type
_entity_poly.pdbx_seq_one_letter_code
_entity_poly.pdbx_strand_id
1 'polypeptide(L)'
;MPQTSGVVTLECIDNVPGGNLIGTARWTGVKVSEILRKAGVKDSSVKVLFHSADGYSTSHTLQYVKRDDVILALKMNGVDLPLEHGYPIRLVAPGKYGYKWAKWITRIEVVDYDKKGYWESRGYPDSADRPNP
;
A
#
# COMPACT_ATOMS: atom_id res chain seq x y z
N MET A 1 -14.46 -10.42 5.59
CA MET A 1 -14.69 -9.41 4.53
C MET A 1 -14.40 -10.08 3.19
N PRO A 2 -15.11 -9.75 2.09
CA PRO A 2 -14.85 -10.33 0.78
C PRO A 2 -13.40 -10.10 0.34
N GLN A 3 -12.78 -11.11 -0.28
CA GLN A 3 -11.45 -11.00 -0.85
C GLN A 3 -11.54 -10.80 -2.37
N THR A 4 -10.59 -10.04 -2.92
CA THR A 4 -10.37 -9.85 -4.35
C THR A 4 -8.94 -10.18 -4.71
N SER A 5 -8.70 -10.48 -5.99
CA SER A 5 -7.39 -10.81 -6.53
C SER A 5 -7.03 -9.94 -7.73
N GLY A 6 -5.75 -9.57 -7.86
CA GLY A 6 -5.24 -8.83 -9.00
C GLY A 6 -3.77 -9.14 -9.27
N VAL A 7 -3.34 -9.05 -10.53
CA VAL A 7 -1.91 -9.16 -10.89
C VAL A 7 -1.34 -7.76 -10.94
N VAL A 8 -0.37 -7.48 -10.07
CA VAL A 8 0.19 -6.13 -9.92
C VAL A 8 1.71 -6.21 -9.79
N THR A 9 2.39 -5.29 -10.47
CA THR A 9 3.83 -5.10 -10.41
C THR A 9 4.19 -4.11 -9.29
N LEU A 10 5.12 -4.51 -8.43
CA LEU A 10 5.81 -3.65 -7.48
C LEU A 10 7.20 -3.34 -8.05
N GLU A 11 7.58 -2.07 -8.03
CA GLU A 11 8.92 -1.61 -8.43
C GLU A 11 9.49 -0.66 -7.37
N CYS A 12 10.78 -0.79 -7.07
CA CYS A 12 11.49 0.13 -6.21
C CYS A 12 11.80 1.45 -6.95
N ILE A 13 11.84 2.57 -6.24
CA ILE A 13 12.20 3.87 -6.84
C ILE A 13 13.65 3.89 -7.34
N ASP A 14 14.53 3.10 -6.72
CA ASP A 14 15.94 2.99 -7.11
C ASP A 14 16.18 1.94 -8.19
N ASN A 15 15.11 1.40 -8.81
CA ASN A 15 15.26 0.45 -9.90
C ASN A 15 15.83 1.16 -11.14
N VAL A 16 16.92 0.63 -11.67
CA VAL A 16 17.56 1.14 -12.90
C VAL A 16 17.03 0.39 -14.13
N PRO A 17 17.15 0.94 -15.35
CA PRO A 17 16.83 0.20 -16.56
C PRO A 17 17.56 -1.16 -16.62
N GLY A 18 16.81 -2.25 -16.81
CA GLY A 18 17.35 -3.61 -16.78
C GLY A 18 17.65 -4.17 -15.37
N GLY A 19 17.30 -3.42 -14.31
CA GLY A 19 17.47 -3.81 -12.92
C GLY A 19 16.49 -4.90 -12.46
N ASN A 20 16.72 -5.40 -11.25
CA ASN A 20 15.97 -6.50 -10.64
C ASN A 20 15.14 -6.08 -9.41
N LEU A 21 15.01 -4.78 -9.13
CA LEU A 21 14.20 -4.26 -8.02
C LEU A 21 12.73 -4.08 -8.44
N ILE A 22 12.22 -5.05 -9.18
CA ILE A 22 10.88 -5.08 -9.75
C ILE A 22 10.34 -6.51 -9.77
N GLY A 23 9.05 -6.70 -9.47
CA GLY A 23 8.43 -8.01 -9.46
C GLY A 23 6.93 -7.94 -9.66
N THR A 24 6.38 -8.90 -10.39
CA THR A 24 4.94 -9.03 -10.66
C THR A 24 4.40 -10.29 -9.98
N ALA A 25 3.29 -10.14 -9.27
CA ALA A 25 2.65 -11.25 -8.58
C ALA A 25 1.12 -11.11 -8.60
N ARG A 26 0.44 -12.23 -8.38
CA ARG A 26 -0.99 -12.24 -8.07
C ARG A 26 -1.17 -11.98 -6.58
N TRP A 27 -1.76 -10.85 -6.24
CA TRP A 27 -2.08 -10.47 -4.87
C TRP A 27 -3.53 -10.78 -4.56
N THR A 28 -3.82 -11.29 -3.36
CA THR A 28 -5.20 -11.54 -2.92
C THR A 28 -5.41 -11.03 -1.50
N GLY A 29 -6.52 -10.33 -1.27
CA GLY A 29 -6.80 -9.69 0.01
C GLY A 29 -8.06 -8.86 0.02
N VAL A 30 -8.19 -7.98 1.00
CA VAL A 30 -9.39 -7.17 1.23
C VAL A 30 -9.18 -5.75 0.72
N LYS A 31 -10.16 -5.19 0.00
CA LYS A 31 -10.11 -3.79 -0.45
C LYS A 31 -10.00 -2.84 0.74
N VAL A 32 -9.12 -1.85 0.64
CA VAL A 32 -8.98 -0.82 1.69
C VAL A 32 -10.28 -0.01 1.80
N SER A 33 -10.95 0.27 0.68
CA SER A 33 -12.26 0.94 0.65
C SER A 33 -13.32 0.27 1.53
N GLU A 34 -13.39 -1.07 1.54
CA GLU A 34 -14.32 -1.83 2.38
C GLU A 34 -14.01 -1.70 3.88
N ILE A 35 -12.72 -1.66 4.23
CA ILE A 35 -12.26 -1.47 5.61
C ILE A 35 -12.64 -0.08 6.09
N LEU A 36 -12.34 0.96 5.29
CA LEU A 36 -12.69 2.35 5.61
C LEU A 36 -14.20 2.55 5.72
N ARG A 37 -14.98 1.94 4.83
CA ARG A 37 -16.44 1.95 4.87
C ARG A 37 -16.96 1.33 6.16
N LYS A 38 -16.45 0.16 6.56
CA LYS A 38 -16.84 -0.49 7.81
C LYS A 38 -16.43 0.31 9.05
N ALA A 39 -15.32 1.05 8.98
CA ALA A 39 -14.84 1.93 10.04
C ALA A 39 -15.61 3.27 10.14
N GLY A 40 -16.53 3.57 9.22
CA GLY A 40 -17.31 4.80 9.24
C GLY A 40 -16.49 6.06 8.91
N VAL A 41 -15.45 5.92 8.09
CA VAL A 41 -14.58 7.04 7.69
C VAL A 41 -15.36 8.05 6.85
N LYS A 42 -15.27 9.34 7.23
CA LYS A 42 -15.91 10.46 6.54
C LYS A 42 -15.11 10.90 5.32
N ASP A 43 -15.79 11.50 4.35
CA ASP A 43 -15.15 12.01 3.12
C ASP A 43 -14.31 13.27 3.34
N SER A 44 -14.43 13.92 4.50
CA SER A 44 -13.61 15.08 4.89
C SER A 44 -12.17 14.70 5.26
N SER A 45 -11.82 13.41 5.32
CA SER A 45 -10.46 12.97 5.61
C SER A 45 -9.54 13.12 4.40
N VAL A 46 -8.28 13.49 4.65
CA VAL A 46 -7.30 13.83 3.62
C VAL A 46 -6.31 12.69 3.38
N LYS A 47 -5.76 12.09 4.45
CA LYS A 47 -4.75 11.05 4.37
C LYS A 47 -5.14 9.79 5.14
N VAL A 48 -4.65 8.65 4.65
CA VAL A 48 -4.69 7.35 5.33
C VAL A 48 -3.26 6.85 5.49
N LEU A 49 -2.84 6.61 6.73
CA LEU A 49 -1.51 6.14 7.09
C LEU A 49 -1.57 4.67 7.44
N PHE A 50 -0.54 3.95 6.99
CA PHE A 50 -0.30 2.56 7.32
C PHE A 50 0.95 2.49 8.18
N HIS A 51 0.79 1.98 9.40
CA HIS A 51 1.87 1.80 10.37
C HIS A 51 2.26 0.32 10.41
N SER A 52 3.56 0.07 10.43
CA SER A 52 4.17 -1.25 10.32
C SER A 52 4.81 -1.67 11.65
N ALA A 53 4.93 -2.97 11.88
CA ALA A 53 5.49 -3.52 13.12
C ALA A 53 6.95 -3.12 13.39
N ASP A 54 7.71 -2.83 12.34
CA ASP A 54 9.12 -2.40 12.39
C ASP A 54 9.29 -0.88 12.59
N GLY A 55 8.20 -0.17 12.86
CA GLY A 55 8.20 1.30 12.99
C GLY A 55 8.11 2.04 11.65
N TYR A 56 8.02 1.34 10.52
CA TYR A 56 7.82 1.97 9.22
C TYR A 56 6.41 2.55 9.08
N SER A 57 6.28 3.66 8.36
CA SER A 57 4.97 4.20 7.98
C SER A 57 4.98 4.80 6.58
N THR A 58 3.83 4.77 5.91
CA THR A 58 3.59 5.47 4.65
C THR A 58 2.16 6.01 4.64
N SER A 59 1.91 7.12 3.96
CA SER A 59 0.58 7.72 3.85
C SER A 59 0.09 7.78 2.41
N HIS A 60 -1.22 7.70 2.20
CA HIS A 60 -1.85 7.84 0.89
C HIS A 60 -3.03 8.80 1.00
N THR A 61 -3.41 9.43 -0.11
CA THR A 61 -4.65 10.23 -0.12
C THR A 61 -5.86 9.32 0.09
N LEU A 62 -6.90 9.83 0.75
CA LEU A 62 -8.16 9.08 0.92
C LEU A 62 -8.73 8.63 -0.43
N GLN A 63 -8.70 9.52 -1.43
CA GLN A 63 -9.18 9.23 -2.78
C GLN A 63 -8.44 8.06 -3.41
N TYR A 64 -7.11 8.00 -3.27
CA TYR A 64 -6.32 6.92 -3.84
C TYR A 64 -6.65 5.56 -3.19
N VAL A 65 -6.69 5.49 -1.86
CA VAL A 65 -6.93 4.20 -1.16
C VAL A 65 -8.37 3.69 -1.30
N LYS A 66 -9.29 4.55 -1.77
CA LYS A 66 -10.66 4.16 -2.10
C LYS A 66 -10.79 3.45 -3.46
N ARG A 67 -9.74 3.43 -4.29
CA ARG A 67 -9.74 2.67 -5.55
C ARG A 67 -9.97 1.18 -5.31
N ASP A 68 -10.61 0.53 -6.28
CA ASP A 68 -10.97 -0.89 -6.20
C ASP A 68 -9.79 -1.87 -6.27
N ASP A 69 -8.63 -1.39 -6.69
CA ASP A 69 -7.39 -2.15 -6.85
C ASP A 69 -6.40 -1.97 -5.69
N VAL A 70 -6.72 -1.13 -4.70
CA VAL A 70 -5.91 -0.96 -3.48
C VAL A 70 -6.41 -1.92 -2.41
N ILE A 71 -5.55 -2.89 -2.04
CA ILE A 71 -5.92 -3.97 -1.12
C ILE A 71 -4.91 -4.10 0.03
N LEU A 72 -5.40 -4.58 1.17
CA LEU A 72 -4.57 -5.26 2.14
C LEU A 72 -4.46 -6.74 1.74
N ALA A 73 -3.33 -7.10 1.15
CA ALA A 73 -3.04 -8.45 0.72
C ALA A 73 -2.72 -9.36 1.91
N LEU A 74 -3.24 -10.58 1.84
CA LEU A 74 -2.96 -11.68 2.76
C LEU A 74 -2.18 -12.82 2.04
N LYS A 75 -2.30 -12.88 0.71
CA LYS A 75 -1.70 -13.91 -0.13
C LYS A 75 -0.95 -13.30 -1.32
N MET A 76 0.11 -14.00 -1.73
CA MET A 76 0.91 -13.73 -2.91
C MET A 76 1.07 -15.03 -3.70
N ASN A 77 0.70 -15.02 -4.98
CA ASN A 77 0.75 -16.19 -5.87
C ASN A 77 0.01 -17.43 -5.33
N GLY A 78 -1.14 -17.22 -4.70
CA GLY A 78 -2.02 -18.29 -4.22
C GLY A 78 -1.66 -18.85 -2.84
N VAL A 79 -0.47 -18.55 -2.33
CA VAL A 79 -0.02 -18.92 -0.98
C VAL A 79 -0.08 -17.73 -0.02
N ASP A 80 -0.06 -18.00 1.28
CA ASP A 80 0.07 -16.95 2.28
C ASP A 80 1.35 -16.13 2.03
N LEU A 81 1.32 -14.85 2.39
CA LEU A 81 2.47 -13.97 2.20
C LEU A 81 3.73 -14.61 2.81
N PRO A 82 4.86 -14.69 2.08
CA PRO A 82 6.15 -14.93 2.71
C PRO A 82 6.46 -13.85 3.74
N LEU A 83 7.21 -14.20 4.80
CA LEU A 83 7.52 -13.26 5.90
C LEU A 83 8.20 -11.98 5.38
N GLU A 84 9.18 -12.13 4.49
CA GLU A 84 9.92 -11.05 3.84
C GLU A 84 9.03 -10.13 2.98
N HIS A 85 7.88 -10.63 2.52
CA HIS A 85 6.90 -9.91 1.74
C HIS A 85 5.74 -9.36 2.56
N GLY A 86 5.77 -9.47 3.88
CA GLY A 86 4.87 -8.74 4.77
C GLY A 86 3.84 -9.59 5.49
N TYR A 87 4.06 -10.89 5.68
CA TYR A 87 3.16 -11.73 6.48
C TYR A 87 2.84 -11.11 7.85
N PRO A 88 1.58 -11.09 8.32
CA PRO A 88 0.40 -11.68 7.67
C PRO A 88 -0.29 -10.75 6.68
N ILE A 89 0.08 -9.47 6.63
CA ILE A 89 -0.65 -8.45 5.89
C ILE A 89 0.26 -7.34 5.36
N ARG A 90 0.10 -7.02 4.07
CA ARG A 90 0.77 -5.88 3.43
C ARG A 90 -0.22 -5.04 2.64
N LEU A 91 0.12 -3.77 2.42
CA LEU A 91 -0.55 -2.94 1.44
C LEU A 91 -0.05 -3.28 0.03
N VAL A 92 -1.00 -3.42 -0.89
CA VAL A 92 -0.78 -3.43 -2.34
C VAL A 92 -1.31 -2.12 -2.90
N ALA A 93 -0.41 -1.31 -3.46
CA ALA A 93 -0.68 0.04 -3.91
C ALA A 93 -0.32 0.21 -5.40
N PRO A 94 -1.19 -0.24 -6.33
CA PRO A 94 -0.93 -0.19 -7.76
C PRO A 94 -0.56 1.20 -8.29
N GLY A 95 0.46 1.27 -9.15
CA GLY A 95 0.93 2.52 -9.73
C GLY A 95 1.82 3.36 -8.81
N LYS A 96 2.14 2.88 -7.61
CA LYS A 96 3.05 3.54 -6.67
C LYS A 96 4.37 2.78 -6.53
N TYR A 97 5.47 3.49 -6.29
CA TYR A 97 6.75 2.87 -5.95
C TYR A 97 6.66 2.08 -4.64
N GLY A 98 7.54 1.09 -4.50
CA GLY A 98 7.50 0.05 -3.45
C GLY A 98 7.55 0.59 -2.02
N TYR A 99 8.14 1.76 -1.78
CA TYR A 99 8.11 2.37 -0.44
C TYR A 99 6.70 2.73 0.02
N LYS A 100 5.75 2.92 -0.90
CA LYS A 100 4.34 3.12 -0.55
C LYS A 100 3.57 1.83 -0.25
N TRP A 101 4.21 0.66 -0.34
CA TRP A 101 3.59 -0.67 -0.14
C TRP A 101 3.98 -1.25 1.23
N ALA A 102 3.49 -0.62 2.30
CA ALA A 102 3.79 -1.01 3.68
C ALA A 102 3.60 -2.52 3.93
N LYS A 103 4.57 -3.13 4.60
CA LYS A 103 4.57 -4.53 5.03
C LYS A 103 4.26 -4.59 6.53
N TRP A 104 3.82 -5.75 7.02
CA TRP A 104 3.65 -5.99 8.46
C TRP A 104 2.74 -4.95 9.13
N ILE A 105 1.63 -4.60 8.47
CA ILE A 105 0.78 -3.50 8.92
C ILE A 105 0.09 -3.87 10.23
N THR A 106 0.22 -3.00 11.23
CA THR A 106 -0.37 -3.17 12.58
C THR A 106 -1.48 -2.15 12.87
N ARG A 107 -1.44 -0.98 12.23
CA ARG A 107 -2.44 0.08 12.43
C ARG A 107 -2.69 0.86 11.15
N ILE A 108 -3.96 1.22 10.93
CA ILE A 108 -4.39 2.15 9.90
C ILE A 108 -4.95 3.38 10.60
N GLU A 109 -4.43 4.55 10.26
CA GLU A 109 -4.82 5.83 10.84
C GLU A 109 -5.37 6.74 9.74
N VAL A 110 -6.50 7.39 10.00
CA VAL A 110 -7.12 8.33 9.07
C VAL A 110 -7.06 9.73 9.69
N VAL A 111 -6.62 10.71 8.91
CA VAL A 111 -6.46 12.10 9.35
C VAL A 111 -7.02 13.08 8.31
N ASP A 112 -7.41 14.26 8.77
CA ASP A 112 -7.98 15.36 7.99
C ASP A 112 -6.94 16.44 7.61
N TYR A 113 -5.66 16.19 7.87
CA TYR A 113 -4.54 17.05 7.47
C TYR A 113 -3.49 16.28 6.68
N ASP A 114 -2.59 17.00 6.01
CA ASP A 114 -1.47 16.37 5.29
C ASP A 114 -0.43 15.82 6.27
N LYS A 115 -0.51 14.52 6.56
CA LYS A 115 0.46 13.80 7.38
C LYS A 115 1.28 12.85 6.50
N LYS A 116 2.59 13.00 6.60
CA LYS A 116 3.58 12.21 5.85
C LYS A 116 4.02 10.97 6.63
N GLY A 117 4.36 9.92 5.89
CA GLY A 117 5.04 8.74 6.41
C GLY A 117 6.56 8.91 6.47
N TYR A 118 7.26 7.79 6.62
CA TYR A 118 8.68 7.73 6.88
C TYR A 118 9.54 8.34 5.75
N TRP A 119 9.34 7.93 4.49
CA TRP A 119 10.15 8.44 3.39
C TRP A 119 9.67 9.80 2.90
N GLU A 120 8.35 10.00 2.90
CA GLU A 120 7.71 11.24 2.50
C GLU A 120 8.16 12.41 3.39
N SER A 121 8.34 12.17 4.70
CA SER A 121 8.88 13.17 5.63
C SER A 121 10.37 13.46 5.45
N ARG A 122 11.09 12.61 4.71
CA ARG A 122 12.52 12.74 4.41
C ARG A 122 12.79 13.27 3.00
N GLY A 123 11.78 13.85 2.36
CA GLY A 123 11.92 14.50 1.06
C GLY A 123 11.64 13.60 -0.14
N TYR A 124 11.25 12.34 0.06
CA TYR A 124 10.79 11.52 -1.07
C TYR A 124 9.45 12.05 -1.59
N PRO A 125 9.17 11.92 -2.90
CA PRO A 125 7.90 12.34 -3.48
C PRO A 125 6.70 11.72 -2.75
N ASP A 126 5.78 12.55 -2.24
CA ASP A 126 4.63 12.04 -1.49
C ASP A 126 3.68 11.22 -2.36
N SER A 127 3.46 11.64 -3.61
CA SER A 127 2.61 10.92 -4.56
C SER A 127 3.20 9.60 -5.00
N ALA A 128 4.55 9.52 -5.11
CA ALA A 128 5.31 8.33 -5.47
C ALA A 128 4.82 7.59 -6.72
N ASP A 129 4.29 8.33 -7.69
CA ASP A 129 3.73 7.75 -8.91
C ASP A 129 4.83 7.09 -9.74
N ARG A 130 4.56 5.84 -10.15
CA ARG A 130 5.35 5.20 -11.18
C ARG A 130 4.94 5.78 -12.53
N PRO A 131 5.90 6.10 -13.42
CA PRO A 131 5.57 6.33 -14.82
C PRO A 131 4.85 5.09 -15.35
N ASN A 132 3.76 5.27 -16.10
CA ASN A 132 3.14 4.14 -16.79
C ASN A 132 4.20 3.51 -17.71
N PRO A 133 4.46 2.19 -17.60
CA PRO A 133 5.18 1.48 -18.65
C PRO A 133 4.37 1.48 -19.95
#